data_AF-A0A1B0ZWY4-F1
#
_entry.id   AF-A0A1B0ZWY4-F1
#
_cell.length_a   1.000
_cell.length_b   1.000
_cell.length_c   1.000
_cell.angle_alpha   90.00
_cell.angle_beta   90.00
_cell.angle_gamma   90.00
#
_symmetry.space_group_name_H-M   'P 1'
#
loop_
_entity.id
_entity.type
_entity.pdbx_description
1 polymer ?
#
loop_
_entity_poly.entity_id
_entity_poly.type
_entity_poly.pdbx_seq_one_letter_code
_entity_poly.pdbx_strand_id
1 'polypeptide(L)'
;MQYALRFLTALSKLPMFLANLSLFALMCLTFADVLMRSVFNAPIEAATELIRIGIALIVFAALPVLSAQNGHIAVDLLDGPFRRMRLERWRDAAVALICAVMLWYPAGRVVDLAERSRSYGDVTEYLSIPTFYIAYFIAAMIYVTAVALIGRGLLHLIAPHMLEAKNA
;
A
#
# COMPACT_ATOMS: atom_id res chain seq x y z
N MET A 1 -0.11 24.49 5.98
CA MET A 1 0.71 23.43 6.63
C MET A 1 -0.12 22.33 7.29
N GLN A 2 -1.13 22.64 8.13
CA GLN A 2 -2.09 21.64 8.65
C GLN A 2 -2.91 20.96 7.54
N TYR A 3 -3.11 21.63 6.40
CA TYR A 3 -3.80 21.06 5.24
C TYR A 3 -3.06 19.88 4.62
N ALA A 4 -1.74 19.89 4.46
CA ALA A 4 -1.01 18.75 3.87
C ALA A 4 -1.06 17.50 4.77
N LEU A 5 -0.92 17.69 6.09
CA LEU A 5 -1.07 16.61 7.08
C LEU A 5 -2.52 16.13 7.19
N ARG A 6 -3.51 17.03 7.14
CA ARG A 6 -4.95 16.68 7.07
C ARG A 6 -5.31 16.00 5.76
N PHE A 7 -4.71 16.39 4.64
CA PHE A 7 -4.94 15.77 3.34
C PHE A 7 -4.35 14.36 3.33
N LEU A 8 -3.12 14.17 3.81
CA LEU A 8 -2.51 12.86 3.98
C LEU A 8 -3.28 11.96 4.96
N THR A 9 -3.80 12.51 6.07
CA THR A 9 -4.56 11.73 7.07
C THR A 9 -6.03 11.53 6.71
N ALA A 10 -6.64 12.39 5.89
CA ALA A 10 -7.97 12.17 5.36
C ALA A 10 -7.94 11.16 4.20
N LEU A 11 -6.93 11.29 3.32
CA LEU A 11 -6.73 10.39 2.18
C LEU A 11 -6.28 8.99 2.62
N SER A 12 -5.67 8.85 3.80
CA SER A 12 -5.28 7.54 4.36
C SER A 12 -6.42 6.75 5.01
N LYS A 13 -7.52 7.41 5.42
CA LYS A 13 -8.65 6.73 6.08
C LYS A 13 -9.41 5.80 5.14
N LEU A 14 -9.61 6.22 3.90
CA LEU A 14 -10.30 5.41 2.90
C LEU A 14 -9.59 4.09 2.58
N PRO A 15 -8.30 4.07 2.21
CA PRO A 15 -7.62 2.82 1.90
C PRO A 15 -7.44 1.95 3.15
N MET A 16 -7.22 2.53 4.34
CA MET A 16 -7.21 1.73 5.58
C MET A 16 -8.57 1.09 5.89
N PHE A 17 -9.67 1.80 5.67
CA PHE A 17 -11.00 1.22 5.82
C PHE A 17 -11.21 0.04 4.87
N LEU A 18 -10.79 0.19 3.61
CA LEU A 18 -10.85 -0.87 2.60
C LEU A 18 -9.98 -2.08 3.00
N ALA A 19 -8.78 -1.84 3.52
CA ALA A 19 -7.89 -2.90 4.01
C ALA A 19 -8.53 -3.67 5.17
N ASN A 20 -9.06 -2.96 6.17
CA ASN A 20 -9.70 -3.56 7.33
C ASN A 20 -10.96 -4.36 6.94
N LEU A 21 -11.78 -3.82 6.05
CA LEU A 21 -12.98 -4.51 5.55
C LEU A 21 -12.59 -5.78 4.78
N SER A 22 -11.57 -5.70 3.93
CA SER A 22 -11.07 -6.86 3.16
C SER A 22 -10.49 -7.93 4.08
N LEU A 23 -9.75 -7.52 5.12
CA LEU A 23 -9.19 -8.43 6.13
C LEU A 23 -10.30 -9.13 6.90
N PHE A 24 -11.32 -8.40 7.34
CA PHE A 24 -12.49 -8.97 8.01
C PHE A 24 -13.23 -9.96 7.10
N ALA A 25 -13.44 -9.60 5.83
CA ALA A 25 -14.06 -10.49 4.85
C ALA A 25 -13.24 -11.78 4.64
N LEU A 26 -11.91 -11.69 4.59
CA LEU A 26 -11.04 -12.87 4.52
C LEU A 26 -11.13 -13.74 5.77
N MET A 27 -11.21 -13.15 6.97
CA MET A 27 -11.41 -13.92 8.20
C MET A 27 -12.74 -14.67 8.18
N CYS A 28 -13.83 -14.04 7.74
CA CYS A 28 -15.12 -14.70 7.59
C CYS A 28 -15.07 -15.81 6.54
N LEU A 29 -14.39 -15.57 5.40
CA LEU A 29 -14.25 -16.54 4.33
C LEU A 29 -13.45 -17.77 4.79
N THR A 30 -12.32 -17.59 5.45
CA THR A 30 -11.51 -18.72 5.93
C THR A 30 -12.25 -19.53 7.00
N PHE A 31 -12.99 -18.86 7.89
CA PHE A 31 -13.84 -19.53 8.86
C PHE A 31 -14.97 -20.32 8.18
N ALA A 32 -15.65 -19.72 7.21
CA ALA A 32 -16.71 -20.38 6.45
C ALA A 32 -16.18 -21.58 5.65
N ASP A 33 -15.01 -21.45 5.02
CA ASP A 33 -14.36 -22.53 4.27
C ASP A 33 -14.05 -23.74 5.17
N VAL A 34 -13.51 -23.48 6.38
CA VAL A 34 -13.27 -24.55 7.37
C VAL A 34 -14.58 -25.21 7.80
N LEU A 35 -15.63 -24.43 8.10
CA LEU A 35 -16.94 -25.00 8.47
C LEU A 35 -17.54 -25.85 7.35
N MET A 36 -17.50 -25.37 6.11
CA MET A 36 -18.09 -26.06 4.97
C MET A 36 -17.38 -27.38 4.68
N ARG A 37 -16.05 -27.36 4.79
CA ARG A 37 -15.21 -28.55 4.64
C ARG A 37 -15.44 -29.56 5.77
N SER A 38 -15.54 -29.10 7.01
CA SER A 38 -15.67 -29.99 8.18
C SER A 38 -17.08 -30.56 8.38
N VAL A 39 -18.13 -29.82 8.04
CA VAL A 39 -19.53 -30.23 8.31
C VAL A 39 -20.20 -30.80 7.07
N PHE A 40 -19.98 -30.18 5.90
CA PHE A 40 -20.70 -30.52 4.66
C PHE A 40 -19.84 -31.29 3.65
N ASN A 41 -18.56 -31.51 3.96
CA ASN A 41 -17.59 -32.16 3.08
C ASN A 41 -17.53 -31.52 1.67
N ALA A 42 -17.86 -30.22 1.59
CA ALA A 42 -17.96 -29.43 0.36
C ALA A 42 -17.15 -28.13 0.55
N PRO A 43 -15.86 -28.10 0.16
CA PRO A 43 -15.02 -26.92 0.29
C PRO A 43 -15.44 -25.82 -0.70
N ILE A 44 -15.08 -24.56 -0.40
CA ILE A 44 -15.37 -23.44 -1.30
C ILE A 44 -14.29 -23.39 -2.38
N GLU A 45 -14.61 -23.85 -3.60
CA GLU A 45 -13.64 -23.93 -4.71
C GLU A 45 -12.99 -22.57 -5.04
N ALA A 46 -13.77 -21.49 -5.01
CA ALA A 46 -13.29 -20.14 -5.29
C ALA A 46 -12.53 -19.48 -4.12
N ALA A 47 -12.39 -20.13 -2.96
CA ALA A 47 -11.78 -19.53 -1.77
C ALA A 47 -10.34 -19.06 -2.05
N THR A 48 -9.58 -19.85 -2.80
CA THR A 48 -8.19 -19.51 -3.12
C THR A 48 -8.07 -18.24 -3.99
N GLU A 49 -9.00 -18.03 -4.91
CA GLU A 49 -9.05 -16.81 -5.73
C GLU A 49 -9.39 -15.60 -4.88
N LEU A 50 -10.45 -15.69 -4.07
CA LEU A 50 -10.86 -14.60 -3.19
C LEU A 50 -9.75 -14.24 -2.19
N ILE A 51 -9.00 -15.22 -1.68
CA ILE A 51 -7.84 -14.97 -0.83
C ILE A 51 -6.76 -14.19 -1.57
N ARG A 52 -6.42 -14.56 -2.82
CA ARG A 52 -5.43 -13.82 -3.62
C ARG A 52 -5.87 -12.37 -3.85
N ILE A 53 -7.13 -12.16 -4.21
CA ILE A 53 -7.70 -10.83 -4.41
C ILE A 53 -7.69 -10.04 -3.11
N GLY A 54 -8.14 -10.66 -2.01
CA GLY A 54 -8.19 -10.02 -0.70
C GLY A 54 -6.81 -9.61 -0.18
N ILE A 55 -5.80 -10.47 -0.32
CA ILE A 55 -4.42 -10.13 0.05
C ILE A 55 -3.92 -8.95 -0.77
N ALA A 56 -4.18 -8.93 -2.09
CA ALA A 56 -3.81 -7.79 -2.93
C ALA A 56 -4.50 -6.50 -2.46
N LEU A 57 -5.80 -6.53 -2.18
CA LEU A 57 -6.53 -5.38 -1.65
C LEU A 57 -5.94 -4.89 -0.33
N ILE A 58 -5.68 -5.78 0.62
CA ILE A 58 -5.13 -5.44 1.94
C ILE A 58 -3.75 -4.80 1.81
N VAL A 59 -2.83 -5.45 1.09
CA VAL A 59 -1.43 -5.01 0.97
C VAL A 59 -1.35 -3.66 0.26
N PHE A 60 -2.02 -3.53 -0.89
CA PHE A 60 -1.94 -2.31 -1.69
C PHE A 60 -2.74 -1.16 -1.09
N ALA A 61 -3.82 -1.42 -0.36
CA ALA A 61 -4.52 -0.38 0.38
C ALA A 61 -3.71 0.10 1.61
N ALA A 62 -2.97 -0.78 2.29
CA ALA A 62 -2.14 -0.39 3.44
C ALA A 62 -0.85 0.35 3.02
N LEU A 63 -0.29 0.02 1.85
CA LEU A 63 0.96 0.56 1.31
C LEU A 63 1.14 2.09 1.37
N PRO A 64 0.18 2.92 0.90
CA PRO A 64 0.33 4.38 0.93
C PRO A 64 0.36 4.91 2.36
N VAL A 65 -0.41 4.32 3.26
CA VAL A 65 -0.52 4.74 4.66
C VAL A 65 0.73 4.37 5.43
N LEU A 66 1.24 3.15 5.23
CA LEU A 66 2.46 2.67 5.88
C LEU A 66 3.69 3.49 5.45
N SER A 67 3.79 3.78 4.15
CA SER A 67 4.90 4.56 3.58
C SER A 67 4.87 6.03 4.01
N ALA A 68 3.67 6.61 4.16
CA ALA A 68 3.51 7.97 4.67
C ALA A 68 3.90 8.08 6.16
N GLN A 69 3.60 7.07 6.97
CA GLN A 69 3.88 7.05 8.41
C GLN A 69 5.29 6.55 8.77
N ASN A 70 6.08 6.15 7.78
CA ASN A 70 7.42 5.60 8.00
C ASN A 70 7.42 4.32 8.85
N GLY A 71 6.36 3.50 8.74
CA GLY A 71 6.21 2.27 9.52
C GLY A 71 6.95 1.06 8.94
N HIS A 72 7.84 1.28 7.97
CA HIS A 72 8.69 0.23 7.45
C HIS A 72 9.78 -0.13 8.46
N ILE A 73 10.11 -1.41 8.56
CA ILE A 73 11.19 -1.86 9.45
C ILE A 73 12.52 -1.33 8.88
N ALA A 74 13.15 -0.41 9.60
CA ALA A 74 14.44 0.17 9.26
C ALA A 74 15.55 -0.41 10.16
N VAL A 75 16.74 -0.56 9.61
CA VAL A 75 17.94 -0.99 10.35
C VAL A 75 18.91 0.19 10.36
N ASP A 76 19.23 0.69 11.56
CA ASP A 76 19.93 1.97 11.76
C ASP A 76 21.46 1.85 11.63
N LEU A 77 21.95 1.25 10.55
CA LEU A 77 23.38 1.02 10.30
C LEU A 77 24.17 2.32 10.08
N LEU A 78 23.55 3.34 9.50
CA LEU A 78 24.20 4.60 9.09
C LEU A 78 23.81 5.79 9.98
N ASP A 79 23.04 5.58 11.04
CA ASP A 79 22.53 6.68 11.87
C ASP A 79 23.64 7.43 12.62
N GLY A 80 24.65 6.70 13.12
CA GLY A 80 25.80 7.27 13.83
C GLY A 80 26.56 8.35 13.04
N PRO A 81 27.10 8.06 11.85
CA PRO A 81 27.84 9.05 11.06
C PRO A 81 26.98 10.21 10.56
N PHE A 82 25.73 9.96 10.15
CA PHE A 82 24.84 11.00 9.63
C PHE A 82 24.36 11.99 10.71
N ARG A 83 24.16 11.50 11.94
CA ARG A 83 23.80 12.33 13.10
C ARG A 83 24.94 13.26 13.51
N ARG A 84 26.20 12.81 13.39
CA ARG A 84 27.40 13.65 13.65
C ARG A 84 27.51 14.83 12.68
N MET A 85 27.05 14.65 11.45
CA MET A 85 27.12 15.66 10.39
C MET A 85 25.86 16.54 10.29
N ARG A 86 24.81 16.25 11.08
CA ARG A 86 23.47 16.90 11.01
C ARG A 86 22.79 16.75 9.63
N LEU A 87 23.10 15.69 8.88
CA LEU A 87 22.51 15.41 7.55
C LEU A 87 21.32 14.41 7.58
N GLU A 88 20.86 13.98 8.76
CA GLU A 88 19.73 13.05 8.92
C GLU A 88 18.50 13.46 8.09
N ARG A 89 18.20 14.76 8.03
CA ARG A 89 17.05 15.33 7.30
C ARG A 89 17.18 15.17 5.79
N TRP A 90 18.38 15.40 5.26
CA TRP A 90 18.69 15.25 3.84
C TRP A 90 18.67 13.79 3.42
N ARG A 91 19.18 12.90 4.29
CA ARG A 91 19.09 11.45 4.07
C ARG A 91 17.64 11.02 3.98
N ASP A 92 16.79 11.36 4.95
CA ASP A 92 15.40 10.93 4.98
C ASP A 92 14.59 11.49 3.81
N ALA A 93 14.84 12.76 3.42
CA ALA A 93 14.24 13.36 2.24
C ALA A 93 14.70 12.66 0.94
N ALA A 94 16.00 12.39 0.80
CA ALA A 94 16.56 11.71 -0.36
C ALA A 94 16.00 10.29 -0.48
N VAL A 95 15.96 9.53 0.61
CA VAL A 95 15.39 8.17 0.63
C VAL A 95 13.92 8.20 0.21
N ALA A 96 13.11 9.10 0.77
CA ALA A 96 11.70 9.21 0.41
C ALA A 96 11.50 9.55 -1.08
N LEU A 97 12.27 10.50 -1.61
CA LEU A 97 12.17 10.90 -3.02
C LEU A 97 12.67 9.82 -3.98
N ILE A 98 13.78 9.17 -3.65
CA ILE A 98 14.31 8.04 -4.44
C ILE A 98 13.28 6.91 -4.47
N CYS A 99 12.74 6.52 -3.32
CA CYS A 99 11.70 5.50 -3.26
C CYS A 99 10.45 5.89 -4.07
N ALA A 100 10.05 7.16 -4.04
CA ALA A 100 8.91 7.63 -4.83
C ALA A 100 9.15 7.49 -6.35
N VAL A 101 10.33 7.90 -6.83
CA VAL A 101 10.70 7.76 -8.24
C VAL A 101 10.80 6.29 -8.63
N MET A 102 11.40 5.46 -7.77
CA MET A 102 11.51 4.02 -8.00
C MET A 102 10.15 3.33 -8.04
N LEU A 103 9.15 3.80 -7.29
CA LEU A 103 7.79 3.27 -7.33
C LEU A 103 6.97 3.76 -8.53
N TRP A 104 7.36 4.88 -9.15
CA TRP A 104 6.64 5.42 -10.31
C TRP A 104 6.74 4.50 -11.54
N TYR A 105 7.91 3.91 -11.78
CA TYR A 105 8.14 2.99 -12.88
C TYR A 105 7.28 1.71 -12.82
N PRO A 106 7.30 0.92 -11.72
CA PRO A 106 6.45 -0.27 -11.62
C PRO A 106 4.97 0.07 -11.63
N ALA A 107 4.54 1.24 -11.11
CA ALA A 107 3.16 1.67 -11.22
C ALA A 107 2.69 1.72 -12.69
N GLY A 108 3.51 2.32 -13.57
CA GLY A 108 3.23 2.35 -15.01
C GLY A 108 3.19 0.95 -15.64
N ARG A 109 4.12 0.07 -15.24
CA ARG A 109 4.13 -1.32 -15.73
C ARG A 109 2.89 -2.12 -15.32
N VAL A 110 2.31 -1.85 -14.16
CA VAL A 110 1.05 -2.46 -13.72
C VAL A 110 -0.14 -1.91 -14.49
N VAL A 111 -0.13 -0.63 -14.89
CA VAL A 111 -1.15 -0.08 -15.80
C VAL A 111 -1.11 -0.78 -17.15
N ASP A 112 0.08 -0.93 -17.74
CA ASP A 112 0.24 -1.67 -19.00
C ASP A 112 -0.25 -3.13 -18.87
N LEU A 113 0.01 -3.77 -17.72
CA LEU A 113 -0.49 -5.10 -17.44
C LEU A 113 -2.03 -5.12 -17.37
N ALA A 114 -2.65 -4.15 -16.70
CA ALA A 114 -4.10 -4.02 -16.61
C ALA A 114 -4.74 -3.82 -17.99
N GLU A 115 -4.13 -3.00 -18.85
CA GLU A 115 -4.60 -2.77 -20.22
C GLU A 115 -4.48 -4.03 -21.08
N ARG A 116 -3.36 -4.75 -20.98
CA ARG A 116 -3.18 -6.02 -21.66
C ARG A 116 -4.23 -7.04 -21.22
N SER A 117 -4.44 -7.21 -19.91
CA SER A 117 -5.46 -8.12 -19.39
C SER A 117 -6.87 -7.71 -19.80
N ARG A 118 -7.17 -6.41 -19.92
CA ARG A 118 -8.43 -5.92 -20.49
C ARG A 118 -8.58 -6.28 -21.96
N SER A 119 -7.51 -6.19 -22.75
CA SER A 119 -7.53 -6.52 -24.18
C SER A 119 -7.67 -8.01 -24.46
N TYR A 120 -7.07 -8.87 -23.64
CA TYR A 120 -7.17 -10.32 -23.75
C TYR A 120 -8.45 -10.88 -23.12
N GLY A 121 -9.12 -10.10 -22.27
CA GLY A 121 -10.31 -10.56 -21.55
C GLY A 121 -9.97 -11.54 -20.42
N ASP A 122 -8.83 -11.35 -19.77
CA ASP A 122 -8.35 -12.23 -18.70
C ASP A 122 -9.33 -12.21 -17.51
N VAL A 123 -9.90 -13.37 -17.20
CA VAL A 123 -10.81 -13.59 -16.07
C VAL A 123 -10.23 -14.59 -15.08
N THR A 124 -10.68 -14.54 -13.83
CA THR A 124 -10.35 -15.57 -12.84
C THR A 124 -11.02 -16.91 -13.21
N GLU A 125 -10.42 -18.01 -12.76
CA GLU A 125 -10.75 -19.38 -13.14
C GLU A 125 -12.12 -19.82 -12.61
N TYR A 126 -12.43 -19.52 -11.36
CA TYR A 126 -13.69 -19.95 -10.72
C TYR A 126 -14.77 -18.88 -10.77
N LEU A 127 -14.41 -17.65 -10.38
CA LEU A 127 -15.40 -16.57 -10.25
C LEU A 127 -15.60 -15.74 -11.53
N SER A 128 -14.82 -16.01 -12.58
CA SER A 128 -14.84 -15.26 -13.84
C SER A 128 -14.73 -13.73 -13.64
N ILE A 129 -14.04 -13.28 -12.59
CA ILE A 129 -13.85 -11.85 -12.33
C ILE A 129 -12.80 -11.34 -13.30
N PRO A 130 -13.03 -10.22 -14.02
CA PRO A 130 -12.01 -9.62 -14.85
C PRO A 130 -10.82 -9.12 -14.02
N THR A 131 -9.63 -9.64 -14.33
CA THR A 131 -8.41 -9.39 -13.55
C THR A 131 -7.94 -7.93 -13.63
N PHE A 132 -8.32 -7.21 -14.70
CA PHE A 132 -7.94 -5.82 -14.92
C PHE A 132 -8.42 -4.88 -13.80
N TYR A 133 -9.56 -5.16 -13.15
CA TYR A 133 -10.05 -4.32 -12.03
C TYR A 133 -9.06 -4.28 -10.88
N ILE A 134 -8.52 -5.44 -10.53
CA ILE A 134 -7.56 -5.59 -9.43
C ILE A 134 -6.23 -4.96 -9.84
N ALA A 135 -5.78 -5.18 -11.08
CA ALA A 135 -4.55 -4.58 -11.59
C ALA A 135 -4.60 -3.03 -11.59
N TYR A 136 -5.72 -2.43 -12.03
CA TYR A 136 -5.90 -0.97 -11.95
C TYR A 136 -5.91 -0.47 -10.50
N PHE A 137 -6.55 -1.20 -9.59
CA PHE A 137 -6.54 -0.83 -8.17
C PHE A 137 -5.11 -0.83 -7.61
N ILE A 138 -4.33 -1.87 -7.90
CA ILE A 138 -2.93 -1.98 -7.49
C ILE A 138 -2.12 -0.79 -8.04
N ALA A 139 -2.22 -0.51 -9.35
CA ALA A 139 -1.52 0.60 -9.97
C ALA A 139 -1.88 1.95 -9.31
N ALA A 140 -3.17 2.19 -9.09
CA ALA A 140 -3.64 3.42 -8.45
C ALA A 140 -3.05 3.60 -7.04
N MET A 141 -3.04 2.54 -6.23
CA MET A 141 -2.48 2.61 -4.88
C MET A 141 -0.95 2.79 -4.86
N ILE A 142 -0.23 2.22 -5.83
CA ILE A 142 1.22 2.47 -5.97
C ILE A 142 1.47 3.94 -6.35
N TYR A 143 0.69 4.52 -7.26
CA TYR A 143 0.79 5.95 -7.58
C TYR A 143 0.49 6.84 -6.37
N VAL A 144 -0.57 6.54 -5.61
CA VAL A 144 -0.88 7.26 -4.37
C VAL A 144 0.28 7.17 -3.38
N THR A 145 0.93 6.00 -3.29
CA THR A 145 2.11 5.79 -2.43
C THR A 145 3.29 6.65 -2.88
N ALA A 146 3.57 6.70 -4.19
CA ALA A 146 4.63 7.53 -4.75
C ALA A 146 4.38 9.03 -4.47
N VAL A 147 3.14 9.51 -4.66
CA VAL A 147 2.76 10.89 -4.34
C VAL A 147 2.89 11.18 -2.84
N ALA A 148 2.49 10.25 -1.97
CA ALA A 148 2.63 10.39 -0.53
C ALA A 148 4.11 10.51 -0.10
N LEU A 149 4.99 9.72 -0.71
CA LEU A 149 6.44 9.79 -0.48
C LEU A 149 7.06 11.10 -0.98
N ILE A 150 6.62 11.63 -2.14
CA ILE A 150 7.04 12.94 -2.63
C ILE A 150 6.64 14.03 -1.64
N GLY A 151 5.36 14.04 -1.22
CA GLY A 151 4.85 15.00 -0.24
C GLY A 151 5.66 14.96 1.07
N ARG A 152 6.02 13.77 1.53
CA ARG A 152 6.84 13.59 2.71
C ARG A 152 8.30 14.05 2.53
N GLY A 153 8.93 13.72 1.41
CA GLY A 153 10.29 14.16 1.09
C GLY A 153 10.39 15.69 1.04
N LEU A 154 9.41 16.34 0.43
CA LEU A 154 9.31 17.80 0.39
C LEU A 154 9.10 18.41 1.79
N LEU A 155 8.30 17.76 2.65
CA LEU A 155 8.11 18.23 4.04
C LEU A 155 9.41 18.18 4.85
N HIS A 156 10.23 17.14 4.70
CA HIS A 156 11.54 17.06 5.35
C HIS A 156 12.49 18.17 4.90
N LEU A 157 12.37 18.65 3.65
CA LEU A 157 13.17 19.75 3.11
C LEU A 157 12.69 21.14 3.57
N ILE A 158 11.36 21.35 3.68
CA ILE A 158 10.78 22.69 3.91
C ILE A 158 10.58 23.02 5.39
N ALA A 159 10.23 22.06 6.26
CA ALA A 159 9.87 22.37 7.65
C ALA A 159 10.20 21.23 8.65
N PRO A 160 11.46 21.10 9.06
CA PRO A 160 11.88 20.03 9.97
C PRO A 160 11.46 20.22 11.44
N HIS A 161 11.17 21.46 11.87
CA HIS A 161 10.85 21.81 13.27
C HIS A 161 9.48 21.31 13.77
N MET A 162 8.63 20.80 12.87
CA MET A 162 7.28 20.29 13.21
C MET A 162 7.25 18.76 13.42
N LEU A 163 8.35 18.05 13.12
CA LEU A 163 8.47 16.61 13.35
C LEU A 163 9.01 16.29 14.76
N GLU A 164 9.81 17.20 15.35
CA GLU A 164 10.29 17.09 16.74
C GLU A 164 9.15 17.31 17.76
N ALA A 165 8.19 18.20 17.47
CA ALA A 165 7.11 18.54 18.41
C ALA A 165 6.07 17.43 18.65
N LYS A 166 6.09 16.35 17.86
CA LYS A 166 5.21 15.18 18.07
C LYS A 166 5.87 14.10 18.95
N ASN A 167 7.17 14.21 19.21
CA ASN A 167 7.95 13.29 20.04
C ASN A 167 8.38 13.91 21.37
N ALA A 168 7.77 15.05 21.76
CA ALA A 168 7.91 15.69 23.06
C ALA A 168 6.63 15.53 23.88
#